data_AF-A0A4Q3A8G4-F1
#
_entry.id   AF-A0A4Q3A8G4-F1
#
_cell.length_a   1.000
_cell.length_b   1.000
_cell.length_c   1.000
_cell.angle_alpha   90.00
_cell.angle_beta   90.00
_cell.angle_gamma   90.00
#
_symmetry.space_group_name_H-M   'P 1'
#
loop_
_entity.id
_entity.type
_entity.pdbx_description
1 polymer ?
#
loop_
_entity_poly.entity_id
_entity_poly.type
_entity_poly.pdbx_seq_one_letter_code
_entity_poly.pdbx_strand_id
1 'polypeptide(L)'
;MSQQPSDTDPVALPWDKIVRQAVHDMRTPLSSMLTTVAVLRQLQTTSTVSPQSDRMIDMLERQVQMLSGQLARLQESPESYLKAEGSAD
;
A
#
# COMPACT_ATOMS: atom_id res chain seq x y z
N MET A 1 -7.98 5.13 53.10
CA MET A 1 -8.75 5.03 51.85
C MET A 1 -7.75 5.02 50.72
N SER A 2 -7.36 3.82 50.27
CA SER A 2 -6.34 3.65 49.23
C SER A 2 -7.07 3.63 47.88
N GLN A 3 -6.82 4.62 47.03
CA GLN A 3 -7.23 4.56 45.62
C GLN A 3 -6.26 3.63 44.89
N GLN A 4 -6.75 2.48 44.50
CA GLN A 4 -6.07 1.53 43.64
C GLN A 4 -6.04 2.12 42.22
N PRO A 5 -4.88 2.21 41.55
CA PRO A 5 -4.85 2.67 40.16
C PRO A 5 -5.57 1.63 39.31
N SER A 6 -6.67 2.02 38.67
CA SER A 6 -7.40 1.16 37.76
C SER A 6 -6.49 0.79 36.60
N ASP A 7 -6.17 -0.51 36.54
CA ASP A 7 -5.53 -1.16 35.42
C ASP A 7 -6.30 -0.85 34.11
N THR A 8 -5.51 -0.49 33.10
CA THR A 8 -5.76 -0.72 31.67
C THR A 8 -7.10 -0.25 31.11
N ASP A 9 -7.26 1.07 30.94
CA ASP A 9 -7.93 1.55 29.73
C ASP A 9 -7.11 1.03 28.53
N PRO A 10 -7.67 0.21 27.61
CA PRO A 10 -6.99 -0.09 26.37
C PRO A 10 -6.86 1.25 25.65
N VAL A 11 -5.62 1.74 25.54
CA VAL A 11 -5.29 2.89 24.72
C VAL A 11 -5.89 2.61 23.35
N ALA A 12 -7.00 3.25 23.02
CA ALA A 12 -7.61 3.17 21.71
C ALA A 12 -6.59 3.77 20.74
N LEU A 13 -5.69 2.92 20.25
CA LEU A 13 -4.68 3.29 19.28
C LEU A 13 -5.43 3.96 18.13
N PRO A 14 -5.02 5.17 17.69
CA PRO A 14 -5.74 5.90 16.67
C PRO A 14 -5.45 5.28 15.30
N TRP A 15 -5.95 4.06 15.10
CA TRP A 15 -5.69 3.19 13.96
C TRP A 15 -5.97 3.90 12.64
N ASP A 16 -7.10 4.63 12.58
CA ASP A 16 -7.45 5.45 11.42
C ASP A 16 -6.37 6.49 11.09
N LYS A 17 -5.77 7.17 12.09
CA LYS A 17 -4.69 8.13 11.86
C LYS A 17 -3.42 7.45 11.38
N ILE A 18 -3.07 6.29 11.97
CA ILE A 18 -1.87 5.53 11.60
C ILE A 18 -1.99 5.01 10.17
N VAL A 19 -3.14 4.42 9.80
CA VAL A 19 -3.38 3.91 8.45
C VAL A 19 -3.41 5.05 7.45
N ARG A 20 -4.07 6.18 7.73
CA ARG A 20 -4.07 7.34 6.83
C ARG A 20 -2.67 7.91 6.62
N GLN A 21 -1.86 7.97 7.67
CA GLN A 21 -0.48 8.42 7.57
C GLN A 21 0.34 7.46 6.71
N ALA A 22 0.25 6.15 6.95
CA ALA A 22 0.92 5.14 6.14
C ALA A 22 0.48 5.18 4.67
N VAL A 23 -0.82 5.35 4.42
CA VAL A 23 -1.38 5.54 3.07
C VAL A 23 -0.79 6.78 2.40
N HIS A 24 -0.75 7.89 3.11
CA HIS A 24 -0.17 9.14 2.63
C HIS A 24 1.32 8.95 2.25
N ASP A 25 2.10 8.32 3.15
CA ASP A 25 3.54 8.15 2.97
C ASP A 25 3.87 7.20 1.80
N MET A 26 2.99 6.24 1.53
CA MET A 26 3.12 5.30 0.41
C MET A 26 2.72 5.89 -0.95
N ARG A 27 1.96 6.99 -1.00
CA ARG A 27 1.53 7.61 -2.28
C ARG A 27 2.72 8.11 -3.10
N THR A 28 3.67 8.79 -2.46
CA THR A 28 4.84 9.36 -3.13
C THR A 28 5.72 8.30 -3.79
N PRO A 29 6.21 7.25 -3.08
CA PRO A 29 7.03 6.21 -3.70
C PRO A 29 6.27 5.43 -4.79
N LEU A 30 4.96 5.17 -4.63
CA LEU A 30 4.17 4.52 -5.67
C LEU A 30 4.02 5.38 -6.94
N SER A 31 3.82 6.68 -6.77
CA SER A 31 3.79 7.62 -7.90
C SER A 31 5.13 7.66 -8.65
N SER A 32 6.24 7.64 -7.92
CA SER A 32 7.57 7.52 -8.52
C SER A 32 7.74 6.22 -9.29
N MET A 33 7.28 5.08 -8.75
CA MET A 33 7.32 3.79 -9.45
C MET A 33 6.50 3.79 -10.74
N LEU A 34 5.28 4.34 -10.72
CA LEU A 34 4.45 4.51 -11.93
C LEU A 34 5.19 5.34 -12.98
N THR A 35 5.81 6.44 -12.57
CA THR A 35 6.61 7.30 -13.46
C THR A 35 7.80 6.54 -14.04
N THR A 36 8.52 5.78 -13.22
CA THR A 36 9.65 4.95 -13.69
C THR A 36 9.21 3.91 -14.71
N VAL A 37 8.11 3.20 -14.46
CA VAL A 37 7.56 2.21 -15.41
C VAL A 37 7.16 2.87 -16.73
N ALA A 38 6.52 4.05 -16.68
CA ALA A 38 6.15 4.80 -17.87
C ALA A 38 7.38 5.21 -18.70
N VAL A 39 8.45 5.69 -18.04
CA VAL A 39 9.73 6.01 -18.71
C VAL A 39 10.35 4.77 -19.33
N LEU A 40 10.37 3.64 -18.62
CA LEU A 40 10.89 2.37 -19.16
C LEU A 40 10.12 1.93 -20.41
N ARG A 41 8.79 2.04 -20.40
CA ARG A 41 7.95 1.77 -21.58
C ARG A 41 8.25 2.70 -22.74
N GLN A 42 8.42 3.99 -22.48
CA GLN A 42 8.75 4.94 -23.53
C GLN A 42 10.14 4.64 -24.14
N LEU A 43 11.14 4.36 -23.32
CA LEU A 43 12.49 4.02 -23.79
C LEU A 43 12.51 2.75 -24.64
N GLN A 44 11.65 1.77 -24.35
CA GLN A 44 11.51 0.59 -25.21
C GLN A 44 11.04 0.89 -26.61
N THR A 45 10.11 1.85 -26.78
CA THR A 45 9.66 2.20 -28.13
C THR A 45 10.78 2.81 -28.99
N THR A 46 11.84 3.30 -28.34
CA THR A 46 12.98 3.98 -28.99
C THR A 46 14.25 3.14 -29.11
N SER A 47 14.29 1.92 -28.57
CA SER A 47 15.49 1.08 -28.54
C SER A 47 15.19 -0.38 -28.83
N THR A 48 16.16 -1.12 -29.36
CA THR A 48 16.09 -2.58 -29.55
C THR A 48 16.12 -3.28 -28.19
N VAL A 49 14.95 -3.37 -27.55
CA VAL A 49 14.82 -3.99 -26.24
C VAL A 49 14.54 -5.49 -26.36
N SER A 50 15.20 -6.28 -25.52
CA SER A 50 15.03 -7.73 -25.51
C SER A 50 13.60 -8.14 -25.10
N PRO A 51 13.05 -9.24 -25.62
CA PRO A 51 11.76 -9.78 -25.17
C PRO A 51 11.69 -10.06 -23.67
N GLN A 52 12.83 -10.29 -23.02
CA GLN A 52 12.91 -10.50 -21.58
C GLN A 52 12.65 -9.21 -20.79
N SER A 53 13.26 -8.10 -21.21
CA SER A 53 13.04 -6.79 -20.61
C SER A 53 11.58 -6.35 -20.73
N ASP A 54 10.91 -6.72 -21.83
CA ASP A 54 9.50 -6.43 -22.06
C ASP A 54 8.57 -7.09 -21.04
N ARG A 55 8.79 -8.38 -20.80
CA ARG A 55 8.08 -9.14 -19.76
C ARG A 55 8.35 -8.60 -18.35
N MET A 56 9.58 -8.15 -18.10
CA MET A 56 9.94 -7.58 -16.80
C MET A 56 9.20 -6.27 -16.54
N ILE A 57 9.12 -5.39 -17.54
CA ILE A 57 8.38 -4.13 -17.38
C ILE A 57 6.88 -4.39 -17.25
N ASP A 58 6.31 -5.37 -17.97
CA ASP A 58 4.90 -5.79 -17.79
C ASP A 58 4.63 -6.25 -16.36
N MET A 59 5.56 -7.05 -15.81
CA MET A 59 5.44 -7.54 -14.45
C MET A 59 5.50 -6.40 -13.43
N LEU A 60 6.44 -5.46 -13.61
CA LEU A 60 6.56 -4.28 -12.77
C LEU A 60 5.30 -3.41 -12.83
N GLU A 61 4.75 -3.19 -14.02
CA GLU A 61 3.53 -2.42 -14.21
C GLU A 61 2.35 -3.04 -13.45
N ARG A 62 2.15 -4.36 -13.59
CA ARG A 62 1.10 -5.09 -12.87
C ARG A 62 1.27 -5.00 -11.36
N GLN A 63 2.50 -5.14 -10.87
CA GLN A 63 2.78 -5.05 -9.43
C GLN A 63 2.47 -3.66 -8.88
N VAL A 64 2.88 -2.60 -9.58
CA VAL A 64 2.60 -1.23 -9.16
C VAL A 64 1.10 -0.94 -9.19
N GLN A 65 0.38 -1.38 -10.23
CA GLN A 65 -1.08 -1.25 -10.29
C GLN A 65 -1.79 -2.00 -9.13
N MET A 66 -1.34 -3.21 -8.80
CA MET A 66 -1.88 -3.97 -7.68
C MET A 66 -1.67 -3.23 -6.35
N LEU A 67 -0.47 -2.72 -6.11
CA LEU A 67 -0.14 -1.97 -4.89
C LEU A 67 -0.94 -0.67 -4.80
N SER A 68 -1.09 0.07 -5.91
CA SER A 68 -1.93 1.27 -5.97
C SER A 68 -3.40 0.94 -5.65
N GLY A 69 -3.92 -0.17 -6.18
CA GLY A 69 -5.29 -0.61 -5.89
C GLY A 69 -5.49 -1.06 -4.44
N GLN A 70 -4.50 -1.72 -3.83
CA GLN A 70 -4.51 -2.05 -2.40
C GLN A 70 -4.48 -0.79 -1.54
N LEU A 71 -3.65 0.19 -1.91
CA LEU A 71 -3.55 1.45 -1.18
C LEU A 71 -4.86 2.26 -1.23
N ALA A 72 -5.53 2.30 -2.39
CA ALA A 72 -6.83 2.93 -2.55
C ALA A 72 -7.89 2.24 -1.66
N ARG A 73 -7.93 0.91 -1.65
CA ARG A 73 -8.84 0.15 -0.76
C ARG A 73 -8.55 0.38 0.72
N LEU A 74 -7.28 0.43 1.11
CA LEU A 74 -6.87 0.78 2.48
C LEU A 74 -7.30 2.19 2.87
N GLN A 75 -7.30 3.12 1.93
CA GLN A 75 -7.76 4.49 2.17
C GLN A 75 -9.27 4.58 2.33
N GLU A 76 -10.04 3.86 1.51
CA GLU A 76 -11.50 3.88 1.51
C GLU A 76 -12.10 3.08 2.66
N SER A 77 -11.49 1.94 2.99
CA SER A 77 -11.95 1.05 4.05
C SER A 77 -10.78 0.37 4.77
N PRO A 78 -10.12 1.07 5.71
CA PRO A 78 -9.08 0.48 6.57
C PRO A 78 -9.55 -0.80 7.29
N GLU A 79 -10.82 -0.84 7.68
CA GLU A 79 -11.42 -1.95 8.42
C GLU A 79 -11.63 -3.22 7.59
N SER A 80 -11.69 -3.10 6.26
CA SER A 80 -11.84 -4.26 5.36
C SER A 80 -10.69 -5.27 5.50
N TYR A 81 -9.53 -4.81 5.95
CA TYR A 81 -8.35 -5.64 6.21
C TYR A 81 -8.31 -6.21 7.62
N LEU A 82 -9.06 -5.63 8.58
CA LEU A 82 -9.17 -6.14 9.94
C LEU A 82 -10.16 -7.31 10.05
N LYS A 83 -11.24 -7.31 9.25
CA LYS A 83 -12.24 -8.38 9.25
C LYS A 83 -11.74 -9.72 8.73
N ALA A 84 -10.65 -9.74 7.97
CA ALA A 84 -10.06 -10.95 7.41
C ALA A 84 -9.42 -11.87 8.47
N GLU A 85 -9.02 -11.33 9.63
CA GLU A 85 -8.41 -12.12 10.72
C GLU A 85 -9.36 -12.40 11.89
N GLY A 86 -10.58 -11.82 11.89
CA GLY A 86 -11.55 -11.94 12.97
C GLY A 86 -12.70 -12.93 12.72
N SER A 87 -12.68 -13.70 11.63
CA SER A 87 -13.75 -14.69 11.29
C SER A 87 -13.22 -16.13 11.37
N ALA A 88 -12.53 -16.44 12.46
CA ALA A 88 -12.19 -17.80 12.87
C ALA A 88 -12.62 -18.00 14.32
N ASP A 89 -13.95 -18.02 14.53
CA ASP A 89 -14.63 -18.77 15.60
C ASP A 89 -16.14 -18.83 15.30
#